data_AF-A0A0F9CRQ9-F1
#
_entry.id   AF-A0A0F9CRQ9-F1
#
_cell.length_a   1.000
_cell.length_b   1.000
_cell.length_c   1.000
_cell.angle_alpha   90.00
_cell.angle_beta   90.00
_cell.angle_gamma   90.00
#
_symmetry.space_group_name_H-M   'P 1'
#
loop_
_entity.id
_entity.type
_entity.pdbx_description
1 polymer ?
#
loop_
_entity_poly.entity_id
_entity_poly.type
_entity_poly.pdbx_seq_one_letter_code
_entity_poly.pdbx_strand_id
1 'polypeptide(L)' 'PRVLNPLPEERLREFMSSVKHVLVPEINYQGQFAHHLAANLGVRPIRFNKIGGLPFTPGEIYSKIEEVLVHA' A
#
# COMPACT_ATOMS: atom_id res chain seq x y z
N PRO A 1 4.79 -0.95 7.67
CA PRO A 1 5.76 -0.45 8.69
C PRO A 1 5.15 -0.64 10.09
N ARG A 2 5.95 -0.89 11.13
CA ARG A 2 5.45 -1.05 12.50
C ARG A 2 5.29 0.27 13.26
N VAL A 3 6.03 1.30 12.84
CA VAL A 3 5.92 2.67 13.36
C VAL A 3 5.29 3.54 12.28
N LEU A 4 4.20 4.24 12.63
CA LEU A 4 3.49 5.14 11.73
C LEU A 4 3.88 6.61 11.94
N ASN A 5 4.25 6.97 13.17
CA ASN A 5 4.69 8.32 13.52
C ASN A 5 5.82 8.27 14.58
N PRO A 6 7.01 8.87 14.33
CA PRO A 6 7.42 9.43 13.04
C PRO A 6 7.53 8.33 11.98
N LEU A 7 7.14 8.65 10.74
CA LEU A 7 7.25 7.71 9.63
C LEU A 7 8.74 7.47 9.31
N PRO A 8 9.20 6.23 9.15
CA PRO A 8 10.59 5.95 8.77
C PRO A 8 10.78 6.24 7.27
N GLU A 9 10.84 7.52 6.90
CA GLU A 9 10.79 7.98 5.51
C GLU A 9 11.93 7.44 4.65
N GLU A 10 13.16 7.53 5.13
CA GLU A 10 14.37 7.14 4.38
C GLU A 10 14.30 5.68 3.94
N ARG A 11 14.08 4.76 4.89
CA ARG A 11 13.92 3.33 4.62
C ARG A 11 12.76 3.03 3.67
N LEU A 12 11.65 3.76 3.81
CA LEU A 12 10.49 3.57 2.94
C LEU A 12 10.78 4.07 1.52
N ARG A 13 11.49 5.18 1.36
CA ARG A 13 11.93 5.70 0.04
C ARG A 13 12.87 4.71 -0.65
N GLU A 14 13.87 4.21 0.06
CA GLU A 14 14.79 3.19 -0.45
C GLU A 14 14.02 1.96 -0.94
N PHE A 15 13.14 1.41 -0.11
CA PHE A 15 12.32 0.26 -0.48
C PHE A 15 11.45 0.55 -1.72
N MET A 16 10.72 1.66 -1.73
CA MET A 16 9.83 1.99 -2.85
C MET A 16 10.59 2.29 -4.15
N SER A 17 11.83 2.79 -4.07
CA SER A 17 12.68 3.00 -5.26
C SER A 17 13.14 1.69 -5.90
N SER A 18 13.14 0.58 -5.15
CA SER A 18 13.56 -0.74 -5.63
C SER A 18 12.47 -1.52 -6.38
N VAL A 19 11.23 -0.99 -6.41
CA VAL A 19 10.07 -1.68 -7.00
C VAL A 19 9.37 -0.78 -8.02
N LYS A 20 8.73 -1.40 -9.02
CA LYS A 20 7.97 -0.65 -10.06
C LYS A 20 6.63 -0.14 -9.54
N HIS A 21 5.95 -0.96 -8.72
CA HIS A 21 4.62 -0.67 -8.20
C HIS A 21 4.59 -0.92 -6.70
N VAL A 22 3.87 -0.06 -5.97
CA VAL A 22 3.68 -0.16 -4.53
C VAL A 22 2.20 -0.37 -4.27
N LEU A 23 1.83 -1.59 -3.88
CA LEU A 23 0.46 -1.94 -3.49
C LEU A 23 0.29 -1.80 -1.98
N VAL A 24 -0.75 -1.09 -1.54
CA VAL A 24 -1.04 -0.86 -0.12
C VAL A 24 -2.42 -1.45 0.21
N PRO A 25 -2.45 -2.66 0.82
CA PRO A 25 -3.69 -3.26 1.29
C PRO A 25 -4.10 -2.67 2.65
N GLU A 26 -5.33 -2.15 2.74
CA GLU A 26 -5.86 -1.57 3.98
C GLU A 26 -7.32 -1.97 4.23
N ILE A 27 -7.67 -2.23 5.49
CA ILE A 27 -9.06 -2.47 5.90
C ILE A 27 -9.65 -1.16 6.41
N ASN A 28 -9.80 -0.21 5.50
CA ASN A 28 -10.46 1.05 5.77
C ASN A 28 -11.02 1.62 4.46
N TYR A 29 -11.99 2.53 4.59
CA TYR A 29 -12.64 3.15 3.44
C TYR A 29 -11.69 4.10 2.67
N GLN A 30 -10.92 4.90 3.40
CA GLN A 30 -10.24 6.07 2.84
C GLN A 30 -8.86 5.78 2.21
N GLY A 31 -8.24 4.63 2.51
CA GLY A 31 -6.84 4.35 2.21
C GLY A 31 -5.92 5.30 2.96
N GLN A 32 -6.07 5.36 4.29
CA GLN A 32 -5.43 6.38 5.13
C GLN A 32 -3.90 6.30 5.06
N PHE A 33 -3.33 5.10 5.09
CA PHE A 33 -1.89 4.93 5.03
C PHE A 33 -1.36 5.22 3.62
N ALA A 34 -2.05 4.79 2.57
CA ALA A 34 -1.71 5.15 1.19
C ALA A 34 -1.72 6.68 0.98
N HIS A 35 -2.69 7.40 1.57
CA HIS A 35 -2.72 8.85 1.56
C HIS A 35 -1.54 9.46 2.33
N HIS A 36 -1.24 8.94 3.51
CA HIS A 36 -0.10 9.38 4.32
C HIS A 36 1.25 9.19 3.60
N LEU A 37 1.43 8.06 2.89
CA LEU A 37 2.60 7.82 2.06
C LEU A 37 2.68 8.82 0.90
N ALA A 38 1.56 9.10 0.22
CA ALA A 38 1.54 10.05 -0.87
C ALA A 38 1.89 11.48 -0.40
N ALA A 39 1.33 11.90 0.74
CA ALA A 39 1.55 13.24 1.29
C ALA A 39 3.00 13.46 1.77
N ASN A 40 3.58 12.51 2.49
CA ASN A 40 4.93 12.67 3.06
C ASN A 40 6.04 12.28 2.06
N LEU A 41 5.81 11.25 1.24
CA LEU A 41 6.85 10.67 0.41
C LEU A 41 6.75 11.05 -1.08
N GLY A 42 5.65 11.68 -1.51
CA GLY A 42 5.44 12.07 -2.91
C GLY A 42 5.21 10.87 -3.84
N VAL A 43 4.97 9.67 -3.29
CA VAL A 43 4.73 8.44 -4.04
C VAL A 43 3.25 8.30 -4.41
N ARG A 44 2.94 7.53 -5.45
CA ARG A 44 1.56 7.20 -5.85
C ARG A 44 1.30 5.71 -5.65
N PRO A 45 1.06 5.25 -4.40
CA PRO A 45 0.76 3.86 -4.14
C PRO A 45 -0.60 3.46 -4.72
N ILE A 46 -0.68 2.23 -5.22
CA ILE A 46 -1.91 1.57 -5.63
C ILE A 46 -2.68 1.19 -4.36
N ARG A 47 -3.92 1.67 -4.25
CA ARG A 47 -4.77 1.42 -3.09
C ARG A 47 -5.51 0.11 -3.26
N PHE A 48 -5.47 -0.75 -2.24
CA PHE A 48 -6.32 -1.93 -2.17
C PHE A 48 -7.11 -1.92 -0.86
N ASN A 49 -8.29 -1.31 -0.91
CA ASN A 49 -9.10 -1.06 0.27
C ASN A 49 -10.20 -2.12 0.40
N LYS A 50 -10.43 -2.62 1.61
CA LYS A 50 -11.54 -3.51 1.95
C LYS A 50 -12.37 -2.90 3.08
N ILE A 51 -13.70 -2.94 2.92
CA ILE A 51 -14.67 -2.49 3.92
C ILE A 51 -15.53 -3.72 4.25
N GLY A 52 -15.60 -4.10 5.52
CA GLY A 52 -16.40 -5.26 5.92
C GLY A 52 -15.94 -6.00 7.17
N GLY A 53 -14.97 -5.46 7.92
CA GLY A 53 -14.55 -6.03 9.21
C GLY A 53 -13.76 -7.35 9.13
N LEU A 54 -13.63 -7.93 7.94
CA LEU A 54 -12.84 -9.14 7.71
C LEU A 54 -11.44 -8.79 7.20
N PRO A 55 -10.41 -9.54 7.63
CA PRO A 55 -9.07 -9.40 7.08
C PRO A 55 -9.03 -9.77 5.59
N PHE A 56 -7.96 -9.34 4.93
CA PHE A 56 -7.61 -9.90 3.63
C PHE A 56 -7.20 -11.36 3.79
N THR A 57 -7.73 -12.20 2.92
CA THR A 57 -7.22 -13.55 2.71
C THR A 57 -5.95 -13.49 1.84
N PRO A 58 -5.06 -14.48 1.96
CA PRO A 58 -3.90 -14.56 1.06
C PRO A 58 -4.28 -14.60 -0.42
N GLY A 59 -5.40 -15.25 -0.76
CA GLY A 59 -5.92 -15.32 -2.14
C GLY A 59 -6.29 -13.95 -2.69
N GLU A 60 -6.99 -13.11 -1.91
CA GLU A 60 -7.33 -11.74 -2.32
C GLU A 60 -6.08 -10.89 -2.61
N ILE A 61 -5.03 -11.02 -1.78
CA ILE A 61 -3.77 -10.31 -1.99
C ILE A 61 -3.08 -10.80 -3.25
N TYR A 62 -3.00 -12.13 -3.44
CA TYR A 62 -2.36 -12.73 -4.61
C TYR A 62 -3.05 -12.30 -5.91
N SER A 63 -4.37 -12.42 -5.99
CA SER A 63 -5.14 -12.00 -7.17
C SER A 63 -4.96 -10.51 -7.46
N LYS A 64 -4.86 -9.66 -6.44
CA LYS A 64 -4.63 -8.23 -6.66
C LYS A 64 -3.22 -7.94 -7.19
N ILE A 65 -2.21 -8.70 -6.75
CA ILE A 65 -0.85 -8.58 -7.29
C ILE A 65 -0.84 -8.96 -8.77
N GLU A 66 -1.48 -10.07 -9.15
CA GLU A 66 -1.59 -10.47 -10.57
C GLU A 66 -2.31 -9.41 -11.41
N GLU A 67 -3.44 -8.88 -10.93
CA GLU A 67 -4.18 -7.80 -11.60
C GLU A 67 -3.29 -6.58 -11.86
N VAL A 68 -2.51 -6.15 -10.87
CA VAL A 68 -1.59 -5.01 -10.99
C VAL A 68 -0.49 -5.31 -12.02
N LEU A 69 0.08 -6.52 -12.04
CA LEU A 69 1.15 -6.85 -12.98
C LEU A 69 0.68 -6.91 -14.44
N VAL A 70 -0.60 -7.20 -14.68
CA VAL A 70 -1.18 -7.27 -16.03
C VAL A 70 -1.62 -5.90 -16.55
N HIS A 71 -2.06 -4.99 -15.67
CA HIS A 71 -2.77 -3.77 -16.05
C HIS A 71 -2.11 -2.45 -15.65
N ALA A 72 -0.96 -2.46 -14.96
CA ALA A 72 -0.28 -1.26 -14.47
C ALA A 72 0.87 -0.75 -15.35
#